data_AF-A0A9E2BN82-F1
#
_entry.id   AF-A0A9E2BN82-F1
#
_cell.length_a   1.000
_cell.length_b   1.000
_cell.length_c   1.000
_cell.angle_alpha   90.00
_cell.angle_beta   90.00
_cell.angle_gamma   90.00
#
_symmetry.space_group_name_H-M   'P 1'
#
loop_
_entity.id
_entity.type
_entity.pdbx_description
1 polymer ?
#
loop_
_entity_poly.entity_id
_entity_poly.type
_entity_poly.pdbx_seq_one_letter_code
_entity_poly.pdbx_strand_id
1 'polypeptide(L)'
;MTNALQHIRGFCFGYPLFCGYEVLSRQPDQLHLRIDGVRTTFLAYPFRFRYPALEFQRVRVADPRDIAVMKAQAIGRRATARDYVDLALLLDMRVTSINEIITAAKEIFVAEGEAEFSERLFLQQLVYTEDIQDAAEAVALVRIPDWTFERAKRVLEKEVQNYLQKTMDPETRGFKL
;
A
#
# COMPACT_ATOMS: atom_id res chain seq x y z
N MET A 1 34.21 -23.72 19.73
CA MET A 1 32.96 -24.46 19.99
C MET A 1 31.93 -24.04 18.95
N THR A 2 31.86 -24.90 17.93
CA THR A 2 30.76 -25.20 17.00
C THR A 2 29.74 -24.12 16.65
N ASN A 3 29.98 -23.49 15.49
CA ASN A 3 28.95 -22.94 14.60
C ASN A 3 28.00 -24.08 14.18
N ALA A 4 26.81 -24.12 14.76
CA ALA A 4 25.76 -25.03 14.34
C ALA A 4 24.42 -24.31 14.49
N LEU A 5 24.01 -23.56 13.46
CA LEU A 5 22.60 -23.14 13.24
C LEU A 5 22.35 -22.43 11.88
N GLN A 6 23.22 -22.59 10.86
CA GLN A 6 23.05 -21.93 9.55
C GLN A 6 22.35 -22.75 8.44
N HIS A 7 21.75 -23.89 8.75
CA HIS A 7 20.98 -24.64 7.75
C HIS A 7 19.64 -25.12 8.31
N ILE A 8 18.63 -24.23 8.36
CA ILE A 8 17.24 -24.70 8.36
C ILE A 8 16.93 -25.08 6.91
N ARG A 9 17.01 -26.38 6.61
CA ARG A 9 16.60 -26.96 5.32
C ARG A 9 15.06 -27.02 5.29
N GLY A 10 14.42 -26.02 4.69
CA GLY A 10 12.99 -26.04 4.44
C GLY A 10 12.68 -26.85 3.17
N PHE A 11 11.98 -27.97 3.33
CA PHE A 11 11.37 -28.71 2.21
C PHE A 11 9.97 -28.14 1.99
N CYS A 12 9.67 -27.61 0.80
CA CYS A 12 8.30 -27.32 0.39
C CYS A 12 8.02 -28.00 -0.96
N PHE A 13 7.04 -28.90 -0.98
CA PHE A 13 6.43 -29.48 -2.18
C PHE A 13 7.36 -30.26 -3.14
N GLY A 14 8.25 -31.11 -2.62
CA GLY A 14 8.84 -32.20 -3.44
C GLY A 14 9.84 -31.79 -4.53
N TYR A 15 10.25 -30.52 -4.60
CA TYR A 15 11.35 -30.06 -5.44
C TYR A 15 12.48 -29.50 -4.54
N PRO A 16 13.76 -29.84 -4.77
CA PRO A 16 14.86 -29.25 -4.02
C PRO A 16 15.05 -27.80 -4.45
N LEU A 17 14.34 -26.88 -3.80
CA LEU A 17 14.67 -25.46 -3.82
C LEU A 17 15.75 -25.22 -2.75
N PHE A 18 17.02 -25.20 -3.17
CA PHE A 18 18.09 -24.68 -2.34
C PHE A 18 17.97 -23.15 -2.31
N CYS A 19 17.05 -22.62 -1.51
CA CYS A 19 16.99 -21.19 -1.23
C CYS A 19 17.97 -20.90 -0.09
N GLY A 20 18.99 -20.11 -0.36
CA GLY A 20 19.81 -19.53 0.70
C GLY A 20 19.04 -18.38 1.33
N TYR A 21 18.93 -18.35 2.65
CA TYR A 21 18.31 -17.22 3.33
C TYR A 21 19.20 -16.68 4.46
N GLU A 22 19.13 -15.37 4.65
CA GLU A 22 19.80 -14.63 5.72
C GLU A 22 18.74 -13.90 6.54
N VAL A 23 18.80 -14.01 7.87
CA VAL A 23 17.94 -13.24 8.77
C VAL A 23 18.56 -11.86 8.95
N LEU A 24 17.85 -10.82 8.53
CA LEU A 24 18.30 -9.43 8.68
C LEU A 24 17.87 -8.84 10.03
N SER A 25 16.62 -9.07 10.43
CA SER A 25 16.14 -8.74 11.78
C SER A 25 14.87 -9.51 12.13
N ARG A 26 14.57 -9.59 13.43
CA ARG A 26 13.36 -10.23 13.97
C ARG A 26 12.76 -9.36 15.08
N GLN A 27 11.48 -9.03 14.94
CA GLN A 27 10.62 -8.37 15.90
C GLN A 27 9.37 -9.24 16.14
N PRO A 28 8.59 -9.03 17.21
CA PRO A 28 7.42 -9.86 17.51
C PRO A 28 6.39 -9.93 16.37
N ASP A 29 6.23 -8.84 15.63
CA ASP A 29 5.25 -8.66 14.55
C ASP A 29 5.89 -8.67 13.15
N GLN A 30 7.23 -8.72 13.04
CA GLN A 30 7.91 -8.59 11.76
C GLN A 30 9.18 -9.45 11.68
N LEU A 31 9.37 -10.12 10.55
CA LEU A 31 10.61 -10.85 10.22
C LEU A 31 11.15 -10.36 8.89
N HIS A 32 12.36 -9.80 8.92
CA HIS A 32 13.08 -9.37 7.71
C HIS A 32 14.15 -10.39 7.34
N LEU A 33 14.06 -10.89 6.11
CA LEU A 33 14.99 -11.86 5.53
C LEU A 33 15.58 -11.32 4.22
N ARG A 34 16.68 -11.91 3.80
CA ARG A 34 17.15 -11.91 2.41
C ARG A 34 17.11 -13.34 1.90
N ILE A 35 16.22 -13.63 0.96
CA ILE A 35 16.05 -14.94 0.33
C ILE A 35 16.60 -14.86 -1.09
N ASP A 36 17.65 -15.63 -1.39
CA ASP A 36 18.33 -15.62 -2.70
C ASP A 36 18.66 -14.20 -3.20
N GLY A 37 19.13 -13.35 -2.30
CA GLY A 37 19.46 -11.94 -2.58
C GLY A 37 18.27 -10.97 -2.56
N VAL A 38 17.03 -11.46 -2.55
CA VAL A 38 15.81 -10.65 -2.50
C VAL A 38 15.42 -10.32 -1.06
N ARG A 39 15.17 -9.04 -0.77
CA ARG A 39 14.66 -8.63 0.54
C ARG A 39 13.21 -9.07 0.69
N THR A 40 12.93 -9.88 1.71
CA THR A 40 11.60 -10.42 2.01
C THR A 40 11.20 -10.04 3.42
N THR A 41 9.95 -9.62 3.60
CA THR A 41 9.40 -9.28 4.91
C THR A 41 8.14 -10.08 5.16
N PHE A 42 8.10 -10.80 6.27
CA PHE A 42 6.87 -11.38 6.81
C PHE A 42 6.36 -10.43 7.89
N LEU A 43 5.14 -9.95 7.75
CA LEU A 43 4.50 -9.01 8.66
C LEU A 43 3.25 -9.66 9.25
N ALA A 44 3.15 -9.70 10.56
CA ALA A 44 1.92 -10.01 11.28
C ALA A 44 1.00 -8.79 11.20
N TYR A 45 0.35 -8.63 10.04
CA TYR A 45 -0.53 -7.49 9.78
C TYR A 45 -1.88 -7.71 10.50
N PRO A 46 -2.26 -6.87 11.48
CA PRO A 46 -3.44 -7.12 12.32
C PRO A 46 -4.75 -6.74 11.62
N PHE A 47 -4.67 -6.10 10.46
CA PHE A 47 -5.84 -5.63 9.71
C PHE A 47 -6.30 -6.66 8.70
N ARG A 48 -7.62 -6.84 8.60
CA ARG A 48 -8.24 -7.80 7.68
C ARG A 48 -8.34 -7.20 6.28
N PHE A 49 -8.10 -8.02 5.27
CA PHE A 49 -8.45 -7.70 3.87
C PHE A 49 -9.97 -7.65 3.71
N ARG A 50 -10.48 -6.64 3.01
CA ARG A 50 -11.93 -6.51 2.73
C ARG A 50 -12.35 -7.41 1.57
N TYR A 51 -11.42 -7.71 0.67
CA TYR A 51 -11.68 -8.52 -0.50
C TYR A 51 -10.92 -9.84 -0.44
N PRO A 52 -11.43 -10.91 -1.08
CA PRO A 52 -10.70 -12.16 -1.20
C PRO A 52 -9.36 -11.93 -1.91
N ALA A 53 -8.30 -12.57 -1.40
CA ALA A 53 -7.01 -12.57 -2.08
C ALA A 53 -7.14 -13.20 -3.48
N LEU A 54 -6.48 -12.60 -4.45
CA LEU A 54 -6.35 -13.12 -5.81
C LEU A 54 -5.27 -14.19 -5.86
N GLU A 55 -5.41 -15.18 -6.74
CA GLU A 55 -4.35 -16.15 -6.99
C GLU A 55 -3.52 -15.73 -8.20
N PHE A 56 -2.23 -15.53 -8.00
CA PHE A 56 -1.27 -15.23 -9.05
C PHE A 56 -0.09 -16.19 -8.95
N GLN A 57 0.09 -17.05 -9.96
CA GLN A 57 1.20 -18.03 -10.00
C GLN A 57 1.33 -18.84 -8.69
N ARG A 58 0.19 -19.29 -8.12
CA ARG A 58 0.09 -20.03 -6.84
C ARG A 58 0.43 -19.22 -5.58
N VAL A 59 0.61 -17.91 -5.72
CA VAL A 59 0.78 -16.97 -4.61
C VAL A 59 -0.53 -16.21 -4.41
N ARG A 60 -0.96 -16.08 -3.15
CA ARG A 60 -2.10 -15.22 -2.81
C ARG A 60 -1.65 -13.77 -2.76
N VAL A 61 -2.29 -12.93 -3.54
CA VAL A 61 -2.02 -11.50 -3.69
C VAL A 61 -3.23 -10.72 -3.19
N ALA A 62 -3.00 -9.64 -2.45
CA ALA A 62 -4.08 -8.77 -2.00
C ALA A 62 -4.86 -8.18 -3.18
N ASP A 63 -6.17 -7.96 -3.01
CA ASP A 63 -6.97 -7.26 -4.01
C ASP A 63 -6.42 -5.83 -4.19
N PRO A 64 -6.33 -5.31 -5.43
CA PRO A 64 -5.86 -3.96 -5.70
C PRO A 64 -6.57 -2.86 -4.88
N ARG A 65 -7.83 -3.06 -4.50
CA ARG A 65 -8.59 -2.12 -3.65
C ARG A 65 -8.08 -2.12 -2.21
N ASP A 66 -7.76 -3.29 -1.66
CA ASP A 66 -7.10 -3.38 -0.35
C ASP A 66 -5.70 -2.77 -0.41
N ILE A 67 -4.97 -2.99 -1.51
CA ILE A 67 -3.65 -2.35 -1.73
C ILE A 67 -3.79 -0.82 -1.73
N ALA A 68 -4.81 -0.25 -2.37
CA ALA A 68 -5.06 1.20 -2.36
C ALA A 68 -5.26 1.74 -0.93
N VAL A 69 -6.01 1.03 -0.09
CA VAL A 69 -6.23 1.39 1.32
C VAL A 69 -4.92 1.31 2.12
N MET A 70 -4.12 0.27 1.90
CA MET A 70 -2.79 0.15 2.52
C MET A 70 -1.85 1.28 2.07
N LYS A 71 -1.91 1.70 0.80
CA LYS A 71 -1.14 2.85 0.29
C LYS A 71 -1.57 4.16 0.93
N ALA A 72 -2.87 4.38 1.12
CA ALA A 72 -3.39 5.55 1.82
C ALA A 72 -2.88 5.61 3.27
N GLN A 73 -2.87 4.48 3.98
CA GLN A 73 -2.29 4.39 5.32
C GLN A 73 -0.78 4.68 5.31
N ALA A 74 -0.05 4.16 4.32
CA ALA A 74 1.38 4.37 4.18
C ALA A 74 1.71 5.85 3.93
N ILE A 75 1.02 6.52 3.00
CA ILE A 75 1.19 7.96 2.73
C ILE A 75 0.95 8.79 4.01
N GLY A 76 -0.06 8.41 4.80
CA GLY A 76 -0.36 8.98 6.11
C GLY A 76 0.84 9.04 7.07
N ARG A 77 1.74 8.06 6.98
CA ARG A 77 2.83 7.83 7.95
C ARG A 77 4.22 8.05 7.37
N ARG A 78 4.42 7.70 6.11
CA ARG A 78 5.68 7.71 5.37
C ARG A 78 5.36 7.94 3.89
N ALA A 79 5.46 9.18 3.45
CA ALA A 79 5.33 9.52 2.04
C ALA A 79 6.58 9.08 1.25
N THR A 80 6.42 8.17 0.29
CA THR A 80 7.45 7.85 -0.71
C THR A 80 6.90 8.05 -2.12
N ALA A 81 7.75 8.41 -3.10
CA ALA A 81 7.29 8.59 -4.48
C ALA A 81 6.55 7.36 -5.04
N ARG A 82 6.96 6.16 -4.64
CA ARG A 82 6.32 4.91 -5.07
C ARG A 82 4.87 4.83 -4.60
N ASP A 83 4.60 5.21 -3.36
CA ASP A 83 3.23 5.14 -2.82
C ASP A 83 2.29 6.09 -3.56
N TYR A 84 2.78 7.27 -3.96
CA TYR A 84 2.03 8.25 -4.75
C TYR A 84 1.79 7.75 -6.18
N VAL A 85 2.82 7.20 -6.83
CA VAL A 85 2.70 6.62 -8.17
C VAL A 85 1.72 5.46 -8.18
N ASP A 86 1.84 4.52 -7.24
CA ASP A 86 0.96 3.35 -7.15
C ASP A 86 -0.49 3.77 -6.91
N LEU A 87 -0.73 4.70 -5.99
CA LEU A 87 -2.08 5.18 -5.70
C LEU A 87 -2.68 5.94 -6.89
N ALA A 88 -1.90 6.81 -7.55
CA ALA A 88 -2.35 7.52 -8.74
C ALA A 88 -2.73 6.57 -9.87
N LEU A 89 -1.97 5.48 -10.06
CA LEU A 89 -2.30 4.44 -11.05
C LEU A 89 -3.64 3.77 -10.75
N LEU A 90 -3.87 3.37 -9.50
CA LEU A 90 -5.12 2.72 -9.09
C LEU A 90 -6.34 3.64 -9.29
N LEU A 91 -6.18 4.95 -9.06
CA LEU A 91 -7.21 5.95 -9.29
C LEU A 91 -7.43 6.26 -10.79
N ASP A 92 -6.36 6.42 -11.58
CA ASP A 92 -6.44 6.69 -13.02
C ASP A 92 -7.14 5.52 -13.75
N MET A 93 -6.83 4.29 -13.34
CA MET A 93 -7.43 3.07 -13.88
C MET A 93 -8.84 2.78 -13.33
N ARG A 94 -9.39 3.63 -12.44
CA ARG A 94 -10.72 3.47 -11.84
C ARG A 94 -10.90 2.15 -11.08
N VAL A 95 -9.82 1.62 -10.50
CA VAL A 95 -9.86 0.45 -9.61
C VAL A 95 -10.58 0.79 -8.31
N THR A 96 -10.43 2.04 -7.85
CA THR A 96 -11.12 2.59 -6.68
C THR A 96 -11.22 4.12 -6.80
N SER A 97 -11.76 4.78 -5.77
CA SER A 97 -11.93 6.21 -5.63
C SER A 97 -11.48 6.69 -4.25
N ILE A 98 -11.20 8.00 -4.13
CA ILE A 98 -10.83 8.63 -2.85
C ILE A 98 -11.88 8.37 -1.77
N ASN A 99 -13.17 8.44 -2.11
CA ASN A 99 -14.26 8.16 -1.17
C ASN A 99 -14.21 6.72 -0.65
N GLU A 100 -14.10 5.73 -1.53
CA GLU A 100 -14.03 4.31 -1.15
C GLU A 100 -12.80 4.02 -0.28
N ILE A 101 -11.65 4.61 -0.63
CA ILE A 101 -10.42 4.49 0.15
C ILE A 101 -10.63 5.05 1.56
N ILE A 102 -11.18 6.26 1.69
CA ILE A 102 -11.40 6.91 3.00
C ILE A 102 -12.38 6.09 3.84
N THR A 103 -13.50 5.66 3.26
CA THR A 103 -14.49 4.83 3.96
C THR A 103 -13.85 3.53 4.45
N ALA A 104 -13.17 2.80 3.57
CA ALA A 104 -12.54 1.53 3.93
C ALA A 104 -11.41 1.72 4.95
N ALA A 105 -10.60 2.77 4.82
CA ALA A 105 -9.50 3.06 5.75
C ALA A 105 -10.01 3.35 7.16
N LYS A 106 -11.11 4.12 7.30
CA LYS A 106 -11.74 4.39 8.61
C LYS A 106 -12.34 3.13 9.25
N GLU A 107 -12.84 2.20 8.44
CA GLU A 107 -13.40 0.92 8.93
C GLU A 107 -12.31 -0.09 9.31
N ILE A 108 -11.20 -0.11 8.57
CA ILE A 108 -10.12 -1.09 8.74
C ILE A 108 -9.14 -0.66 9.84
N PHE A 109 -8.75 0.62 9.87
CA PHE A 109 -7.75 1.13 10.79
C PHE A 109 -8.41 1.72 12.04
N VAL A 110 -8.89 0.82 12.90
CA VAL A 110 -9.54 1.15 14.16
C VAL A 110 -8.66 0.72 15.33
N ALA A 111 -8.36 1.66 16.23
CA ALA A 111 -7.70 1.40 17.50
C ALA A 111 -8.59 1.93 18.63
N GLU A 112 -8.76 1.12 19.69
CA GLU A 112 -9.57 1.50 20.86
C GLU A 112 -11.01 1.93 20.55
N GLY A 113 -11.58 1.47 19.42
CA GLY A 113 -12.93 1.80 18.98
C GLY A 113 -13.04 3.05 18.11
N GLU A 114 -11.93 3.74 17.85
CA GLU A 114 -11.87 4.96 17.04
C GLU A 114 -11.04 4.77 15.77
N ALA A 115 -11.40 5.47 14.70
CA ALA A 115 -10.65 5.42 13.45
C ALA A 115 -9.33 6.19 13.58
N GLU A 116 -8.19 5.50 13.39
CA GLU A 116 -6.87 6.15 13.36
C GLU A 116 -6.63 6.91 12.05
N PHE A 117 -7.37 6.57 11.00
CA PHE A 117 -7.20 7.16 9.69
C PHE A 117 -7.79 8.58 9.61
N SER A 118 -6.93 9.57 9.44
CA SER A 118 -7.33 10.96 9.25
C SER A 118 -7.54 11.30 7.77
N GLU A 119 -8.81 11.42 7.37
CA GLU A 119 -9.20 11.90 6.03
C GLU A 119 -8.56 13.25 5.68
N ARG A 120 -8.58 14.21 6.62
CA ARG A 120 -8.03 15.55 6.39
C ARG A 120 -6.55 15.50 6.06
N LEU A 121 -5.77 14.75 6.85
CA LEU A 121 -4.32 14.63 6.64
C LEU A 121 -4.01 13.90 5.34
N PHE A 122 -4.74 12.82 5.05
CA PHE A 122 -4.58 12.08 3.81
C PHE A 122 -4.78 12.97 2.58
N LEU A 123 -5.90 13.71 2.51
CA LEU A 123 -6.18 14.61 1.39
C LEU A 123 -5.12 15.72 1.24
N GLN A 124 -4.65 16.29 2.35
CA GLN A 124 -3.58 17.29 2.34
C GLN A 124 -2.27 16.73 1.81
N GLN A 125 -1.90 15.51 2.21
CA GLN A 125 -0.68 14.85 1.74
C GLN A 125 -0.74 14.51 0.25
N LEU A 126 -1.91 14.17 -0.29
CA LEU A 126 -2.04 13.86 -1.72
C LEU A 126 -1.74 15.07 -2.63
N VAL A 127 -2.01 16.29 -2.16
CA VAL A 127 -1.77 17.53 -2.93
C VAL A 127 -0.38 18.11 -2.66
N TYR A 128 0.19 17.90 -1.47
CA TYR A 128 1.51 18.41 -1.12
C TYR A 128 2.61 17.38 -1.45
N THR A 129 3.23 17.53 -2.62
CA THR A 129 4.21 16.58 -3.17
C THR A 129 5.63 17.14 -3.34
N GLU A 130 5.87 18.35 -2.83
CA GLU A 130 7.12 19.09 -3.05
C GLU A 130 8.32 18.41 -2.37
N ASP A 131 8.12 17.84 -1.19
CA ASP A 131 9.18 17.18 -0.42
C ASP A 131 9.40 15.70 -0.79
N ILE A 132 8.74 15.21 -1.84
CA ILE A 132 8.82 13.80 -2.22
C ILE A 132 10.09 13.53 -3.05
N GLN A 133 10.97 12.70 -2.48
CA GLN A 133 12.19 12.22 -3.12
C GLN A 133 11.98 10.91 -3.90
N ASP A 134 12.98 10.50 -4.68
CA ASP A 134 13.03 9.23 -5.42
C ASP A 134 11.95 9.05 -6.52
N ALA A 135 11.52 10.17 -7.13
CA ALA A 135 10.48 10.17 -8.17
C ALA A 135 10.89 9.41 -9.44
N ALA A 136 12.16 9.51 -9.85
CA ALA A 136 12.66 8.85 -11.05
C ALA A 136 12.65 7.32 -10.88
N GLU A 137 13.08 6.84 -9.73
CA GLU A 137 13.11 5.43 -9.35
C GLU A 137 11.70 4.85 -9.26
N ALA A 138 10.74 5.62 -8.77
CA ALA A 138 9.34 5.20 -8.72
C ALA A 138 8.75 5.05 -10.13
N VAL A 139 8.97 6.03 -11.00
CA VAL A 139 8.45 6.01 -12.38
C VAL A 139 9.10 4.91 -13.22
N ALA A 140 10.38 4.61 -13.00
CA ALA A 140 11.11 3.56 -13.74
C ALA A 140 10.50 2.14 -13.59
N LEU A 141 9.69 1.91 -12.55
CA LEU A 141 8.99 0.64 -12.32
C LEU A 141 7.64 0.54 -13.06
N VAL A 142 7.12 1.67 -13.57
CA VAL A 142 5.82 1.74 -14.23
C VAL A 142 5.94 1.26 -15.67
N ARG A 143 5.07 0.32 -16.05
CA ARG A 143 5.07 -0.27 -17.41
C ARG A 143 4.13 0.44 -18.39
N ILE A 144 3.41 1.47 -17.94
CA ILE A 144 2.54 2.28 -18.78
C ILE A 144 3.39 3.30 -19.54
N PRO A 145 3.32 3.34 -20.87
CA PRO A 145 4.05 4.32 -21.67
C PRO A 145 3.76 5.75 -21.22
N ASP A 146 4.80 6.59 -21.28
CA ASP A 146 4.72 8.03 -20.99
C ASP A 146 4.20 8.38 -19.58
N TRP A 147 4.23 7.42 -18.65
CA TRP A 147 3.92 7.70 -17.26
C TRP A 147 5.03 8.55 -16.64
N THR A 148 4.64 9.62 -15.94
CA THR A 148 5.55 10.54 -15.28
C THR A 148 5.05 10.83 -13.87
N PHE A 149 5.96 11.27 -13.00
CA PHE A 149 5.57 11.69 -11.65
C PHE A 149 4.61 12.89 -11.71
N GLU A 150 4.80 13.79 -12.69
CA GLU A 150 3.92 14.93 -12.93
C GLU A 150 2.50 14.50 -13.36
N ARG A 151 2.38 13.42 -14.14
CA ARG A 151 1.07 12.82 -14.43
C ARG A 151 0.43 12.26 -13.16
N ALA A 152 1.19 11.58 -12.31
CA ALA A 152 0.68 11.07 -11.04
C ALA A 152 0.14 12.20 -10.14
N LYS A 153 0.89 13.31 -10.00
CA LYS A 153 0.44 14.51 -9.27
C LYS A 153 -0.89 15.04 -9.78
N ARG A 154 -1.00 15.27 -11.10
CA ARG A 154 -2.23 15.77 -11.72
C ARG A 154 -3.43 14.84 -11.52
N VAL A 155 -3.21 13.52 -11.54
CA VAL A 155 -4.28 12.55 -11.24
C VAL A 155 -4.74 12.71 -9.79
N LEU A 156 -3.81 12.73 -8.83
CA LEU A 156 -4.14 12.85 -7.41
C LEU A 156 -4.87 14.17 -7.11
N GLU A 157 -4.35 15.29 -7.60
CA GLU A 157 -4.98 16.60 -7.43
C GLU A 157 -6.40 16.62 -8.01
N LYS A 158 -6.59 16.09 -9.22
CA LYS A 158 -7.92 16.02 -9.85
C LYS A 158 -8.89 15.18 -9.02
N GLU A 159 -8.46 14.01 -8.53
CA GLU A 159 -9.33 13.13 -7.75
C GLU A 159 -9.66 13.72 -6.38
N VAL A 160 -8.73 14.44 -5.74
CA VAL A 160 -9.01 15.21 -4.52
C VAL A 160 -10.02 16.32 -4.80
N GLN A 161 -9.86 17.10 -5.86
CA GLN A 161 -10.82 18.16 -6.22
C GLN A 161 -12.21 17.60 -6.50
N ASN A 162 -12.29 16.50 -7.26
CA ASN A 162 -13.56 15.82 -7.53
C ASN A 162 -14.24 15.33 -6.24
N TYR A 163 -13.46 14.81 -5.29
CA TYR A 163 -13.98 14.37 -4.00
C TYR A 163 -14.53 15.54 -3.18
N LEU A 164 -13.77 16.64 -3.08
CA LEU A 164 -14.17 17.84 -2.34
C LEU A 164 -15.43 18.49 -2.94
N GLN A 165 -15.53 18.60 -4.26
CA GLN A 165 -16.73 19.13 -4.92
C GLN A 165 -17.98 18.30 -4.59
N LYS A 166 -17.88 16.97 -4.64
CA LYS A 166 -19.00 16.06 -4.32
C LYS A 166 -19.42 16.08 -2.86
N THR A 167 -18.51 16.38 -1.93
CA THR A 167 -18.78 16.44 -0.48
C THR A 167 -19.19 17.83 0.00
N MET A 168 -18.87 18.88 -0.76
CA MET A 168 -19.31 20.26 -0.51
C MET A 168 -20.64 20.60 -1.17
N ASP A 169 -21.15 19.76 -2.07
CA ASP A 169 -22.49 19.89 -2.65
C ASP A 169 -23.58 19.73 -1.56
N PRO A 170 -24.44 20.75 -1.35
CA PRO A 170 -25.53 20.68 -0.37
C PRO A 170 -26.53 19.54 -0.62
N GLU A 171 -26.70 19.09 -1.87
CA GLU A 171 -27.68 18.05 -2.22
C GLU A 171 -27.25 16.63 -1.79
N THR A 172 -25.94 16.37 -1.66
CA THR A 172 -25.40 15.09 -1.17
C THR A 172 -25.24 15.03 0.36
N ARG A 173 -25.41 16.15 1.08
CA ARG A 173 -25.49 16.20 2.56
C ARG A 173 -26.84 15.70 3.11
N GLY A 174 -27.37 14.63 2.54
CA GLY A 174 -28.62 14.01 2.97
C GLY A 174 -28.57 13.53 4.43
N PHE A 175 -29.34 14.22 5.28
CA PHE A 175 -29.90 13.80 6.57
C PHE A 175 -29.00 12.98 7.51
N LYS A 176 -28.35 13.69 8.44
CA LYS A 176 -28.29 13.30 9.86
C LYS A 176 -28.44 14.55 10.74
N LEU A 177 -29.67 14.78 11.22
CA LEU A 177 -29.93 15.42 12.51
C LEU A 177 -30.17 14.31 13.53
#